data_AF-A0A5N8V7T4-F1
#
_entry.id   AF-A0A5N8V7T4-F1
#
_cell.length_a   1.000
_cell.length_b   1.000
_cell.length_c   1.000
_cell.angle_alpha   90.00
_cell.angle_beta   90.00
_cell.angle_gamma   90.00
#
_symmetry.space_group_name_H-M   'P 1'
#
loop_
_entity.id
_entity.type
_entity.pdbx_description
1 polymer ?
#
loop_
_entity_poly.entity_id
_entity_poly.type
_entity_poly.pdbx_seq_one_letter_code
_entity_poly.pdbx_strand_id
1 'polypeptide(L)'
;MTKDKKRKAAIREAARASGRRYTAVAREMAAAAPAVFQLGALLAECASLPPVRSDWSDCPPEYAPEAFESKLIGTIVPYGAVLELAGLLSGDGREARLTVESADPEYGAVVTCGRRRFWLLSQGNTWPLCEIPGCSHHPDHPTFTHCDEHLTRCGAIDLVNMAQAWSHDRSETRREDRANAGGSTEADVLVKAALATGWYDVVTEDILQGLFGDPDIFEDMYWDADECSKMRDARDREAARLRAVAEAEVRRLRSESDTCVGVSCFQGLRGWSGTRPVNLCPECAPPGKQPHPLTERLLNMWGLGQ
;
A
#
# COMPACT_ATOMS: atom_id res chain seq x y z
N MET A 1 -7.71 -14.52 -28.18
CA MET A 1 -7.38 -15.89 -27.70
C MET A 1 -7.11 -15.80 -26.20
N THR A 2 -7.75 -16.61 -25.34
CA THR A 2 -7.69 -16.43 -23.88
C THR A 2 -6.33 -16.81 -23.28
N LYS A 3 -5.92 -16.16 -22.17
CA LYS A 3 -4.67 -16.42 -21.39
C LYS A 3 -4.45 -17.91 -21.11
N ASP A 4 -5.53 -18.60 -20.80
CA ASP A 4 -5.55 -20.03 -20.51
C ASP A 4 -5.27 -20.91 -21.75
N LYS A 5 -5.64 -20.43 -22.96
CA LYS A 5 -5.30 -21.09 -24.23
C LYS A 5 -3.83 -20.90 -24.59
N LYS A 6 -3.26 -19.70 -24.39
CA LYS A 6 -1.82 -19.42 -24.61
C LYS A 6 -0.95 -20.32 -23.72
N ARG A 7 -1.27 -20.38 -22.41
CA ARG A 7 -0.54 -21.23 -21.44
C ARG A 7 -0.62 -22.73 -21.79
N LYS A 8 -1.81 -23.23 -22.16
CA LYS A 8 -1.97 -24.64 -22.59
C LYS A 8 -1.21 -24.94 -23.89
N ALA A 9 -1.11 -23.98 -24.80
CA ALA A 9 -0.33 -24.12 -26.03
C ALA A 9 1.18 -24.22 -25.72
N ALA A 10 1.71 -23.33 -24.88
CA ALA A 10 3.11 -23.35 -24.47
C ALA A 10 3.51 -24.65 -23.75
N ILE A 11 2.66 -25.15 -22.83
CA ILE A 11 2.92 -26.44 -22.15
C ILE A 11 2.89 -27.61 -23.15
N ARG A 12 1.99 -27.59 -24.15
CA ARG A 12 1.93 -28.62 -25.19
C ARG A 12 3.17 -28.59 -26.08
N GLU A 13 3.67 -27.40 -26.40
CA GLU A 13 4.86 -27.21 -27.21
C GLU A 13 6.12 -27.66 -26.46
N ALA A 14 6.27 -27.26 -25.19
CA ALA A 14 7.35 -27.73 -24.32
C ALA A 14 7.31 -29.25 -24.07
N ALA A 15 6.12 -29.84 -23.96
CA ALA A 15 5.95 -31.29 -23.85
C ALA A 15 6.36 -32.02 -25.15
N ARG A 16 6.03 -31.46 -26.32
CA ARG A 16 6.45 -31.98 -27.63
C ARG A 16 7.96 -31.88 -27.80
N ALA A 17 8.56 -30.74 -27.48
CA ALA A 17 10.00 -30.51 -27.63
C ALA A 17 10.85 -31.40 -26.69
N SER A 18 10.37 -31.65 -25.47
CA SER A 18 11.11 -32.46 -24.49
C SER A 18 10.77 -33.95 -24.50
N GLY A 19 9.75 -34.39 -25.26
CA GLY A 19 9.26 -35.77 -25.25
C GLY A 19 8.63 -36.22 -23.92
N ARG A 20 8.44 -35.29 -22.98
CA ARG A 20 7.92 -35.56 -21.63
C ARG A 20 6.40 -35.42 -21.59
N ARG A 21 5.76 -36.12 -20.65
CA ARG A 21 4.30 -36.07 -20.48
C ARG A 21 3.84 -34.66 -20.15
N TYR A 22 2.77 -34.20 -20.82
CA TYR A 22 2.15 -32.88 -20.60
C TYR A 22 1.95 -32.55 -19.12
N THR A 23 1.51 -33.51 -18.30
CA THR A 23 1.25 -33.29 -16.87
C THR A 23 2.53 -33.07 -16.04
N ALA A 24 3.65 -33.66 -16.44
CA ALA A 24 4.95 -33.44 -15.80
C ALA A 24 5.50 -32.06 -16.17
N VAL A 25 5.41 -31.68 -17.45
CA VAL A 25 5.81 -30.35 -17.93
C VAL A 25 4.89 -29.26 -17.38
N ALA A 26 3.58 -29.52 -17.29
CA ALA A 26 2.62 -28.61 -16.66
C ALA A 26 2.93 -28.41 -15.17
N ARG A 27 3.32 -29.47 -14.45
CA ARG A 27 3.73 -29.40 -13.04
C ARG A 27 5.06 -28.69 -12.88
N GLU A 28 6.07 -28.96 -13.71
CA GLU A 28 7.35 -28.25 -13.68
C GLU A 28 7.21 -26.77 -14.05
N MET A 29 6.45 -26.44 -15.09
CA MET A 29 6.18 -25.05 -15.45
C MET A 29 5.31 -24.34 -14.40
N ALA A 30 4.52 -25.09 -13.62
CA ALA A 30 3.81 -24.56 -12.47
C ALA A 30 4.63 -24.57 -11.17
N ALA A 31 5.72 -25.33 -11.12
CA ALA A 31 6.60 -25.52 -9.96
C ALA A 31 7.98 -24.89 -10.16
N ALA A 32 8.22 -24.21 -11.29
CA ALA A 32 9.38 -23.36 -11.46
C ALA A 32 9.34 -22.33 -10.33
N ALA A 33 10.30 -22.45 -9.41
CA ALA A 33 10.39 -21.52 -8.31
C ALA A 33 10.48 -20.09 -8.89
N PRO A 34 9.76 -19.12 -8.30
CA PRO A 34 9.80 -17.77 -8.80
C PRO A 34 11.26 -17.29 -8.84
N ALA A 35 11.67 -16.71 -9.96
CA ALA A 35 13.04 -16.26 -10.15
C ALA A 35 13.36 -15.19 -9.10
N VAL A 36 14.49 -15.36 -8.41
CA VAL A 36 14.96 -14.44 -7.37
C VAL A 36 16.30 -13.86 -7.80
N PHE A 37 16.45 -12.55 -7.73
CA PHE A 37 17.67 -11.86 -8.12
C PHE A 37 17.84 -10.53 -7.35
N GLN A 38 19.00 -9.91 -7.47
CA GLN A 38 19.26 -8.59 -6.88
C GLN A 38 18.92 -7.47 -7.88
N LEU A 39 18.43 -6.33 -7.39
CA LEU A 39 18.19 -5.14 -8.20
C LEU A 39 19.44 -4.73 -8.99
N GLY A 40 20.63 -4.87 -8.40
CA GLY A 40 21.91 -4.60 -9.07
C GLY A 40 22.15 -5.44 -10.31
N ALA A 41 21.67 -6.69 -10.33
CA ALA A 41 21.77 -7.56 -11.50
C ALA A 41 20.78 -7.14 -12.61
N LEU A 42 19.57 -6.72 -12.23
CA LEU A 42 18.59 -6.18 -13.18
C LEU A 42 19.08 -4.85 -13.78
N LEU A 43 19.68 -3.99 -12.98
CA LEU A 43 20.31 -2.75 -13.44
C LEU A 43 21.49 -3.03 -14.39
N ALA A 44 22.24 -4.11 -14.17
CA ALA A 44 23.30 -4.53 -15.08
C ALA A 44 22.75 -5.01 -16.43
N GLU A 45 21.67 -5.78 -16.46
CA GLU A 45 20.97 -6.13 -17.71
C GLU A 45 20.47 -4.86 -18.42
N CYS A 46 19.79 -3.98 -17.68
CA CYS A 46 19.27 -2.70 -18.16
C CYS A 46 20.34 -1.78 -18.77
N ALA A 47 21.59 -1.85 -18.29
CA ALA A 47 22.68 -1.01 -18.78
C ALA A 47 23.49 -1.63 -19.92
N SER A 48 23.40 -2.95 -20.12
CA SER A 48 24.31 -3.69 -21.01
C SER A 48 23.63 -4.40 -22.17
N LEU A 49 22.34 -4.71 -22.06
CA LEU A 49 21.62 -5.39 -23.13
C LEU A 49 21.16 -4.39 -24.20
N PRO A 50 21.18 -4.78 -25.48
CA PRO A 50 20.75 -3.90 -26.56
C PRO A 50 19.22 -3.73 -26.55
N PRO A 51 18.70 -2.61 -27.08
CA PRO A 51 17.28 -2.40 -27.22
C PRO A 51 16.66 -3.44 -28.16
N VAL A 52 15.49 -3.95 -27.80
CA VAL A 52 14.66 -4.83 -28.62
C VAL A 52 13.38 -4.11 -29.00
N ARG A 53 12.91 -4.31 -30.23
CA ARG A 53 11.59 -3.86 -30.66
C ARG A 53 10.57 -4.95 -30.34
N SER A 54 9.60 -4.61 -29.51
CA SER A 54 8.43 -5.45 -29.27
C SER A 54 7.22 -4.86 -30.00
N ASP A 55 6.42 -5.72 -30.63
CA ASP A 55 5.12 -5.33 -31.16
C ASP A 55 4.14 -5.23 -29.98
N TRP A 56 4.19 -4.10 -29.27
CA TRP A 56 3.20 -3.77 -28.25
C TRP A 56 1.86 -3.53 -28.94
N SER A 57 0.99 -4.53 -28.94
CA SER A 57 -0.24 -4.58 -29.74
C SER A 57 -1.17 -3.38 -29.56
N ASP A 58 -1.09 -2.70 -28.42
CA ASP A 58 -1.96 -1.59 -28.03
C ASP A 58 -1.25 -0.22 -27.98
N CYS A 59 0.01 -0.13 -28.43
CA CYS A 59 0.77 1.12 -28.43
C CYS A 59 1.24 1.46 -29.85
N PRO A 60 0.93 2.66 -30.39
CA PRO A 60 1.48 3.06 -31.67
C PRO A 60 3.01 3.02 -31.62
N PRO A 61 3.70 2.61 -32.71
CA PRO A 61 5.15 2.42 -32.71
C PRO A 61 5.96 3.64 -32.26
N GLU A 62 5.43 4.85 -32.47
CA GLU A 62 6.06 6.10 -32.02
C GLU A 62 6.02 6.34 -30.51
N TYR A 63 5.16 5.64 -29.77
CA TYR A 63 5.05 5.71 -28.31
C TYR A 63 5.54 4.44 -27.61
N ALA A 64 6.00 3.45 -28.37
CA ALA A 64 6.56 2.22 -27.82
C ALA A 64 7.84 2.54 -27.03
N PRO A 65 7.91 2.19 -25.74
CA PRO A 65 9.10 2.48 -24.97
C PRO A 65 10.27 1.62 -25.44
N GLU A 66 11.48 2.16 -25.33
CA GLU A 66 12.69 1.35 -25.49
C GLU A 66 12.74 0.30 -24.38
N ALA A 67 13.01 -0.95 -24.77
CA ALA A 67 12.97 -2.09 -23.88
C ALA A 67 14.10 -3.08 -24.20
N PHE A 68 14.34 -4.03 -23.30
CA PHE A 68 15.30 -5.11 -23.48
C PHE A 68 14.70 -6.44 -23.03
N GLU A 69 15.23 -7.55 -23.54
CA GLU A 69 14.81 -8.90 -23.12
C GLU A 69 15.56 -9.29 -21.84
N SER A 70 14.90 -9.19 -20.69
CA SER A 70 15.48 -9.54 -19.39
C SER A 70 15.43 -11.05 -19.16
N LYS A 71 16.58 -11.67 -18.93
CA LYS A 71 16.65 -13.11 -18.57
C LYS A 71 16.25 -13.32 -17.12
N LEU A 72 16.51 -12.34 -16.25
CA LEU A 72 16.15 -12.38 -14.84
C LEU A 72 14.63 -12.37 -14.65
N ILE A 73 13.92 -11.53 -15.41
CA ILE A 73 12.45 -11.43 -15.34
C ILE A 73 11.78 -12.47 -16.25
N GLY A 74 12.45 -12.87 -17.34
CA GLY A 74 11.94 -13.83 -18.31
C GLY A 74 10.96 -13.21 -19.31
N THR A 75 11.03 -11.90 -19.53
CA THR A 75 10.21 -11.18 -20.51
C THR A 75 10.88 -9.88 -20.97
N ILE A 76 10.23 -9.18 -21.91
CA ILE A 76 10.66 -7.86 -22.38
C ILE A 76 10.25 -6.81 -21.34
N VAL A 77 11.21 -5.99 -20.92
CA VAL A 77 10.99 -4.96 -19.89
C VAL A 77 11.51 -3.61 -20.38
N PRO A 78 10.71 -2.54 -20.27
CA PRO A 78 11.18 -1.19 -20.61
C PRO A 78 12.31 -0.70 -19.71
N TYR A 79 13.25 0.05 -20.28
CA TYR A 79 14.33 0.67 -19.48
C TYR A 79 13.77 1.61 -18.41
N GLY A 80 12.77 2.43 -18.78
CA GLY A 80 12.11 3.37 -17.86
C GLY A 80 11.55 2.68 -16.62
N ALA A 81 10.88 1.53 -16.79
CA ALA A 81 10.28 0.79 -15.68
C ALA A 81 11.34 0.32 -14.69
N VAL A 82 12.49 -0.17 -15.18
CA VAL A 82 13.60 -0.59 -14.31
C VAL A 82 14.21 0.58 -13.55
N LEU A 83 14.35 1.75 -14.20
CA LEU A 83 14.89 2.95 -13.56
C LEU A 83 13.92 3.50 -12.50
N GLU A 84 12.62 3.52 -12.77
CA GLU A 84 11.59 3.89 -11.80
C GLU A 84 11.57 2.93 -10.60
N LEU A 85 11.66 1.62 -10.87
CA LEU A 85 11.78 0.62 -9.81
C LEU A 85 13.00 0.89 -8.92
N ALA A 86 14.15 1.24 -9.53
CA ALA A 86 15.35 1.57 -8.79
C ALA A 86 15.19 2.84 -7.94
N GLY A 87 14.43 3.83 -8.43
CA GLY A 87 14.04 5.00 -7.64
C GLY A 87 13.18 4.63 -6.44
N LEU A 88 12.14 3.81 -6.65
CA LEU A 88 11.25 3.30 -5.59
C LEU A 88 11.96 2.43 -4.55
N LEU A 89 13.06 1.79 -4.93
CA LEU A 89 13.89 0.94 -4.07
C LEU A 89 15.22 1.61 -3.67
N SER A 90 15.31 2.93 -3.80
CA SER A 90 16.54 3.67 -3.52
C SER A 90 17.05 3.48 -2.09
N GLY A 91 16.15 3.36 -1.11
CA GLY A 91 16.50 3.08 0.29
C GLY A 91 17.07 1.69 0.54
N ASP A 92 16.67 0.68 -0.25
CA ASP A 92 17.19 -0.68 -0.17
C ASP A 92 18.49 -0.86 -0.97
N GLY A 93 18.67 -0.02 -2.00
CA GLY A 93 19.84 0.01 -2.85
C GLY A 93 19.97 -1.22 -3.77
N ARG A 94 21.16 -1.39 -4.36
CA ARG A 94 21.42 -2.41 -5.39
C ARG A 94 21.32 -3.85 -4.87
N GLU A 95 21.43 -4.05 -3.57
CA GLU A 95 21.33 -5.36 -2.93
C GLU A 95 19.88 -5.82 -2.70
N ALA A 96 18.90 -4.96 -3.00
CA ALA A 96 17.48 -5.28 -2.86
C ALA A 96 17.13 -6.58 -3.59
N ARG A 97 16.54 -7.52 -2.85
CA ARG A 97 16.21 -8.86 -3.35
C ARG A 97 14.81 -8.86 -3.97
N LEU A 98 14.78 -9.04 -5.28
CA LEU A 98 13.58 -9.09 -6.10
C LEU A 98 13.15 -10.53 -6.37
N THR A 99 11.84 -10.75 -6.40
CA THR A 99 11.23 -12.03 -6.79
C THR A 99 10.19 -11.79 -7.88
N VAL A 100 10.23 -12.56 -8.96
CA VAL A 100 9.22 -12.48 -10.04
C VAL A 100 7.96 -13.22 -9.59
N GLU A 101 6.87 -12.49 -9.38
CA GLU A 101 5.56 -13.07 -9.07
C GLU A 101 4.84 -13.50 -10.34
N SER A 102 4.91 -12.67 -11.39
CA SER A 102 4.37 -12.99 -12.70
C SER A 102 5.08 -12.20 -13.80
N ALA A 103 5.11 -12.76 -15.00
CA ALA A 103 5.61 -12.10 -16.19
C ALA A 103 4.67 -12.39 -17.36
N ASP A 104 4.20 -11.33 -18.02
CA ASP A 104 3.34 -11.39 -19.18
C ASP A 104 3.95 -10.53 -20.29
N PRO A 105 4.29 -11.10 -21.46
CA PRO A 105 4.90 -10.34 -22.56
C PRO A 105 4.05 -9.17 -23.08
N GLU A 106 2.75 -9.17 -22.83
CA GLU A 106 1.80 -8.16 -23.32
C GLU A 106 1.64 -7.01 -22.30
N TYR A 107 1.54 -7.37 -21.01
CA TYR A 107 1.18 -6.44 -19.94
C TYR A 107 2.34 -6.05 -19.01
N GLY A 108 3.49 -6.73 -19.12
CA GLY A 108 4.66 -6.51 -18.28
C GLY A 108 4.79 -7.53 -17.14
N ALA A 109 5.52 -7.19 -16.09
CA ALA A 109 5.87 -8.12 -15.02
C ALA A 109 5.54 -7.58 -13.64
N VAL A 110 5.14 -8.47 -12.73
CA VAL A 110 5.00 -8.15 -11.31
C VAL A 110 6.21 -8.72 -10.56
N VAL A 111 6.93 -7.84 -9.88
CA VAL A 111 8.07 -8.19 -9.03
C VAL A 111 7.78 -7.77 -7.59
N THR A 112 8.36 -8.49 -6.64
CA THR A 112 8.22 -8.20 -5.21
C THR A 112 9.58 -7.96 -4.56
N CYS A 113 9.63 -7.06 -3.59
CA CYS A 113 10.80 -6.76 -2.77
C CYS A 113 10.39 -6.76 -1.30
N GLY A 114 10.64 -7.86 -0.59
CA GLY A 114 10.07 -8.09 0.73
C GLY A 114 8.54 -8.19 0.64
N ARG A 115 7.82 -7.28 1.31
CA ARG A 115 6.35 -7.20 1.27
C ARG A 115 5.81 -6.35 0.11
N ARG A 116 6.62 -5.44 -0.44
CA ARG A 116 6.21 -4.52 -1.50
C ARG A 116 6.09 -5.24 -2.84
N ARG A 117 5.08 -4.86 -3.62
CA ARG A 117 4.78 -5.42 -4.93
C ARG A 117 4.79 -4.29 -5.96
N PHE A 118 5.38 -4.55 -7.13
CA PHE A 118 5.55 -3.56 -8.19
C PHE A 118 5.17 -4.16 -9.53
N TRP A 119 4.38 -3.43 -10.30
CA TRP A 119 4.10 -3.76 -11.69
C TRP A 119 5.01 -2.95 -12.60
N LEU A 120 5.93 -3.64 -13.26
CA LEU A 120 6.74 -3.14 -14.35
C LEU A 120 5.89 -3.18 -15.62
N LEU A 121 5.29 -2.05 -15.96
CA LEU A 121 4.35 -1.93 -17.07
C LEU A 121 5.10 -1.97 -18.40
N SER A 122 4.47 -2.60 -19.39
CA SER A 122 4.99 -2.63 -20.77
C SER A 122 5.09 -1.23 -21.40
N GLN A 123 4.34 -0.25 -20.87
CA GLN A 123 4.34 1.14 -21.33
C GLN A 123 5.50 1.99 -20.80
N GLY A 124 6.36 1.46 -19.93
CA GLY A 124 7.58 2.16 -19.50
C GLY A 124 7.61 2.64 -18.06
N ASN A 125 6.53 2.46 -17.31
CA ASN A 125 6.42 2.94 -15.92
C ASN A 125 6.44 1.77 -14.93
N THR A 126 6.67 2.08 -13.66
CA THR A 126 6.55 1.13 -12.56
C THR A 126 5.52 1.62 -11.55
N TRP A 127 4.49 0.81 -11.31
CA TRP A 127 3.43 1.16 -10.37
C TRP A 127 3.49 0.28 -9.11
N PRO A 128 3.43 0.86 -7.90
CA PRO A 128 3.25 0.06 -6.69
C PRO A 128 1.89 -0.62 -6.73
N LEU A 129 1.85 -1.87 -6.27
CA LEU A 129 0.64 -2.67 -6.12
C LEU A 129 0.34 -2.91 -4.64
N CYS A 130 -0.93 -3.18 -4.35
CA CYS A 130 -1.35 -3.68 -3.04
C CYS A 130 -0.48 -4.86 -2.59
N GLU A 131 0.01 -4.86 -1.35
CA GLU A 131 0.89 -5.92 -0.82
C GLU A 131 0.23 -7.32 -0.77
N ILE A 132 -1.11 -7.41 -0.86
CA ILE A 132 -1.80 -8.70 -0.87
C ILE A 132 -1.41 -9.49 -2.14
N PRO A 133 -0.81 -10.68 -2.00
CA PRO A 133 -0.38 -11.48 -3.15
C PRO A 133 -1.53 -11.74 -4.14
N GLY A 134 -1.25 -11.58 -5.43
CA GLY A 134 -2.25 -11.74 -6.48
C GLY A 134 -3.25 -10.58 -6.64
N CYS A 135 -3.25 -9.56 -5.77
CA CYS A 135 -4.06 -8.36 -6.00
C CYS A 135 -3.45 -7.51 -7.13
N SER A 136 -4.25 -7.06 -8.08
CA SER A 136 -3.79 -6.19 -9.18
C SER A 136 -4.19 -4.72 -8.98
N HIS A 137 -4.76 -4.38 -7.82
CA HIS A 137 -5.16 -3.01 -7.51
C HIS A 137 -3.97 -2.20 -7.00
N HIS A 138 -3.93 -0.94 -7.39
CA HIS A 138 -2.99 0.04 -6.87
C HIS A 138 -3.55 0.64 -5.58
N PRO A 139 -2.67 0.99 -4.62
CA PRO A 139 -3.06 1.85 -3.52
C PRO A 139 -3.46 3.24 -4.02
N ASP A 140 -4.45 3.86 -3.38
CA ASP A 140 -4.98 5.17 -3.78
C ASP A 140 -3.99 6.32 -3.53
N HIS A 141 -2.98 6.09 -2.69
CA HIS A 141 -1.91 7.05 -2.41
C HIS A 141 -0.53 6.37 -2.41
N PRO A 142 0.55 7.03 -2.87
CA PRO A 142 1.90 6.44 -2.89
C PRO A 142 2.45 5.96 -1.54
N THR A 143 1.97 6.54 -0.44
CA THR A 143 2.35 6.13 0.92
C THR A 143 1.55 4.94 1.44
N PHE A 144 0.50 4.51 0.72
CA PHE A 144 -0.31 3.37 1.11
C PHE A 144 0.27 2.09 0.55
N THR A 145 0.28 1.04 1.35
CA THR A 145 0.78 -0.28 0.97
C THR A 145 -0.33 -1.21 0.46
N HIS A 146 -1.59 -0.89 0.75
CA HIS A 146 -2.76 -1.68 0.37
C HIS A 146 -3.77 -0.82 -0.37
N CYS A 147 -4.52 -1.43 -1.29
CA CYS A 147 -5.69 -0.77 -1.89
C CYS A 147 -6.86 -0.73 -0.90
N ASP A 148 -7.84 0.11 -1.20
CA ASP A 148 -9.03 0.36 -0.37
C ASP A 148 -9.73 -0.91 0.11
N GLU A 149 -9.90 -1.90 -0.77
CA GLU A 149 -10.53 -3.19 -0.44
C GLU A 149 -9.76 -3.99 0.61
N HIS A 150 -8.45 -3.78 0.70
CA HIS A 150 -7.53 -4.55 1.52
C HIS A 150 -7.02 -3.80 2.75
N LEU A 151 -7.25 -2.48 2.84
CA LEU A 151 -6.86 -1.68 4.01
C LEU A 151 -7.51 -2.18 5.31
N THR A 152 -8.74 -2.68 5.24
CA THR A 152 -9.45 -3.26 6.41
C THR A 152 -8.81 -4.56 6.93
N ARG A 153 -7.86 -5.16 6.20
CA ARG A 153 -7.09 -6.33 6.62
C ARG A 153 -5.77 -5.96 7.31
N CYS A 154 -5.41 -4.68 7.31
CA CYS A 154 -4.17 -4.20 7.90
C CYS A 154 -4.21 -4.26 9.44
N GLY A 155 -3.06 -4.50 10.04
CA GLY A 155 -2.87 -4.33 11.47
C GLY A 155 -2.71 -2.86 11.86
N ALA A 156 -2.74 -2.58 13.17
CA ALA A 156 -2.54 -1.23 13.71
C ALA A 156 -1.27 -0.58 13.19
N ILE A 157 -0.15 -1.32 13.24
CA ILE A 157 1.18 -0.82 12.86
C ILE A 157 1.18 -0.37 11.40
N ASP A 158 0.60 -1.17 10.51
CA ASP A 158 0.56 -0.84 9.09
C ASP A 158 -0.30 0.40 8.84
N LEU A 159 -1.47 0.50 9.49
CA LEU A 159 -2.35 1.69 9.38
C LEU A 159 -1.71 2.96 9.94
N VAL A 160 -1.04 2.87 11.10
CA VAL A 160 -0.31 3.98 11.73
C VAL A 160 0.84 4.43 10.84
N ASN A 161 1.66 3.51 10.33
CA ASN A 161 2.76 3.87 9.44
C ASN A 161 2.26 4.57 8.16
N MET A 162 1.15 4.10 7.58
CA MET A 162 0.54 4.75 6.41
C MET A 162 0.00 6.14 6.77
N ALA A 163 -0.67 6.29 7.92
CA ALA A 163 -1.15 7.58 8.42
C ALA A 163 -0.01 8.58 8.65
N GLN A 164 1.09 8.15 9.29
CA GLN A 164 2.27 8.99 9.54
C GLN A 164 2.96 9.40 8.24
N ALA A 165 3.21 8.45 7.33
CA ALA A 165 3.85 8.74 6.05
C ALA A 165 3.00 9.69 5.20
N TRP A 166 1.69 9.45 5.13
CA TRP A 166 0.75 10.30 4.41
C TRP A 166 0.64 11.71 5.02
N SER A 167 0.44 11.81 6.34
CA SER A 167 0.27 13.10 7.01
C SER A 167 1.55 13.93 6.96
N HIS A 168 2.72 13.31 7.04
CA HIS A 168 4.01 13.98 6.84
C HIS A 168 4.12 14.56 5.43
N ASP A 169 3.93 13.73 4.39
CA ASP A 169 3.97 14.16 2.98
C ASP A 169 2.97 15.30 2.70
N ARG A 170 1.76 15.17 3.23
CA ARG A 170 0.72 16.20 3.15
C ARG A 170 1.11 17.50 3.85
N SER A 171 1.70 17.40 5.05
CA SER A 171 2.15 18.56 5.82
C SER A 171 3.29 19.31 5.13
N GLU A 172 4.23 18.61 4.51
CA GLU A 172 5.32 19.22 3.74
C GLU A 172 4.78 19.90 2.47
N THR A 173 3.85 19.24 1.76
CA THR A 173 3.19 19.83 0.59
C THR A 173 2.36 21.07 0.93
N ARG A 174 1.86 21.17 2.17
CA ARG A 174 1.05 22.28 2.68
C ARG A 174 1.79 23.13 3.70
N ARG A 175 3.12 23.13 3.70
CA ARG A 175 3.93 23.77 4.73
C ARG A 175 3.62 25.26 4.93
N GLU A 176 3.39 25.99 3.84
CA GLU A 176 3.04 27.41 3.85
C GLU A 176 1.60 27.69 4.30
N ASP A 177 0.72 26.69 4.23
CA ASP A 177 -0.72 26.80 4.53
C ASP A 177 -1.19 25.61 5.38
N ARG A 178 -0.44 25.35 6.46
CA ARG A 178 -0.61 24.15 7.28
C ARG A 178 -1.98 24.09 7.95
N ALA A 179 -2.56 25.25 8.27
CA ALA A 179 -3.90 25.35 8.85
C ALA A 179 -5.02 24.81 7.92
N ASN A 180 -4.73 24.64 6.63
CA ASN A 180 -5.64 24.07 5.62
C ASN A 180 -5.17 22.69 5.11
N ALA A 181 -4.29 21.99 5.84
CA ALA A 181 -3.75 20.70 5.42
C ALA A 181 -4.78 19.55 5.45
N GLY A 182 -5.85 19.68 6.25
CA GLY A 182 -6.90 18.67 6.43
C GLY A 182 -7.86 18.48 5.25
N GLY A 183 -8.93 17.72 5.46
CA GLY A 183 -10.02 17.57 4.48
C GLY A 183 -9.74 16.66 3.28
N SER A 184 -8.82 15.71 3.40
CA SER A 184 -8.43 14.81 2.30
C SER A 184 -9.19 13.47 2.32
N THR A 185 -9.44 12.92 1.14
CA THR A 185 -10.10 11.61 0.95
C THR A 185 -9.25 10.44 1.42
N GLU A 186 -7.92 10.56 1.33
CA GLU A 186 -6.95 9.58 1.79
C GLU A 186 -7.03 9.40 3.31
N ALA A 187 -7.18 10.49 4.06
CA ALA A 187 -7.43 10.43 5.50
C ALA A 187 -8.75 9.68 5.81
N ASP A 188 -9.79 9.92 5.00
CA ASP A 188 -11.09 9.27 5.19
C ASP A 188 -11.00 7.77 4.99
N VAL A 189 -10.24 7.32 3.99
CA VAL A 189 -10.01 5.90 3.71
C VAL A 189 -9.28 5.23 4.89
N LEU A 190 -8.23 5.87 5.44
CA LEU A 190 -7.52 5.37 6.62
C LEU A 190 -8.43 5.30 7.85
N VAL A 191 -9.25 6.32 8.08
CA VAL A 191 -10.24 6.33 9.18
C VAL A 191 -11.23 5.18 9.04
N LYS A 192 -11.78 4.94 7.84
CA LYS A 192 -12.71 3.84 7.59
C LYS A 192 -12.06 2.47 7.83
N ALA A 193 -10.81 2.30 7.40
CA ALA A 193 -10.07 1.07 7.66
C ALA A 193 -9.76 0.86 9.15
N ALA A 194 -9.38 1.93 9.86
CA ALA A 194 -9.12 1.93 11.29
C ALA A 194 -10.39 1.61 12.10
N LEU A 195 -11.55 2.09 11.66
CA LEU A 195 -12.84 1.76 12.25
C LEU A 195 -13.15 0.26 12.18
N ALA A 196 -13.00 -0.32 10.99
CA ALA A 196 -13.28 -1.75 10.78
C ALA A 196 -12.40 -2.65 11.69
N THR A 197 -11.21 -2.17 12.04
CA THR A 197 -10.20 -2.91 12.80
C THR A 197 -10.10 -2.51 14.28
N GLY A 198 -10.81 -1.46 14.70
CA GLY A 198 -10.82 -0.97 16.08
C GLY A 198 -9.62 -0.10 16.48
N TRP A 199 -8.98 0.55 15.50
CA TRP A 199 -7.80 1.41 15.67
C TRP A 199 -8.07 2.88 15.39
N TYR A 200 -9.35 3.30 15.38
CA TYR A 200 -9.75 4.65 14.98
C TYR A 200 -9.05 5.74 15.80
N ASP A 201 -9.05 5.63 17.13
CA ASP A 201 -8.50 6.69 17.99
C ASP A 201 -6.99 6.88 17.73
N VAL A 202 -6.25 5.78 17.59
CA VAL A 202 -4.79 5.80 17.35
C VAL A 202 -4.47 6.39 15.98
N VAL A 203 -5.10 5.87 14.92
CA VAL A 203 -4.85 6.33 13.55
C VAL A 203 -5.27 7.78 13.36
N THR A 204 -6.37 8.20 13.99
CA THR A 204 -6.84 9.59 13.93
C THR A 204 -5.86 10.54 14.63
N GLU A 205 -5.35 10.17 15.80
CA GLU A 205 -4.35 10.99 16.49
C GLU A 205 -3.05 11.09 15.68
N ASP A 206 -2.55 9.99 15.13
CA ASP A 206 -1.36 10.00 14.26
C ASP A 206 -1.55 10.91 13.02
N ILE A 207 -2.74 10.88 12.41
CA ILE A 207 -3.10 11.80 11.31
C ILE A 207 -3.03 13.25 11.79
N LEU A 208 -3.67 13.58 12.91
CA LEU A 208 -3.74 14.94 13.43
C LEU A 208 -2.36 15.46 13.84
N GLN A 209 -1.57 14.64 14.52
CA GLN A 209 -0.22 14.96 14.94
C GLN A 209 0.71 15.17 13.74
N GLY A 210 0.64 14.33 12.71
CA GLY A 210 1.45 14.53 11.50
C GLY A 210 1.05 15.80 10.74
N LEU A 211 -0.26 16.06 10.60
CA LEU A 211 -0.76 17.23 9.87
C LEU A 211 -0.46 18.54 10.58
N PHE A 212 -0.66 18.63 11.90
CA PHE A 212 -0.65 19.91 12.63
C PHE A 212 0.44 20.00 13.71
N GLY A 213 1.05 18.89 14.11
CA GLY A 213 1.96 18.79 15.24
C GLY A 213 1.26 18.43 16.54
N ASP A 214 2.05 18.26 17.59
CA ASP A 214 1.56 18.02 18.96
C ASP A 214 1.10 19.36 19.58
N PRO A 215 -0.17 19.48 20.01
CA PRO A 215 -0.70 20.72 20.58
C PRO A 215 0.04 21.19 21.84
N ASP A 216 0.69 20.29 22.57
CA ASP A 216 1.39 20.60 23.82
C ASP A 216 2.69 21.39 23.57
N ILE A 217 3.24 21.34 22.35
CA ILE A 217 4.46 22.06 21.96
C ILE A 217 4.18 23.24 21.01
N PHE A 218 2.92 23.61 20.77
CA PHE A 218 2.60 24.71 19.84
C PHE A 218 3.22 26.04 20.27
N GLU A 219 3.27 26.31 21.57
CA GLU A 219 3.86 27.54 22.11
C GLU A 219 5.39 27.57 21.92
N ASP A 220 6.03 26.40 21.81
CA ASP A 220 7.44 26.29 21.48
C ASP A 220 7.71 26.31 19.96
N MET A 221 6.74 25.81 19.16
CA MET A 221 6.83 25.73 17.70
C MET A 221 6.51 27.06 17.01
N TYR A 222 5.58 27.84 17.56
CA TYR A 222 5.05 29.06 16.96
C TYR A 222 5.32 30.25 17.89
N TRP A 223 6.02 31.26 17.37
CA TRP A 223 6.35 32.46 18.14
C TRP A 223 5.18 33.44 18.29
N ASP A 224 4.10 33.25 17.53
CA ASP A 224 2.90 34.08 17.55
C ASP A 224 1.69 33.34 18.16
N ALA A 225 1.03 33.98 19.13
CA ALA A 225 -0.14 33.45 19.80
C ALA A 225 -1.34 33.29 18.84
N ASP A 226 -1.47 34.18 17.86
CA ASP A 226 -2.53 34.09 16.84
C ASP A 226 -2.28 32.87 15.94
N GLU A 227 -1.03 32.58 15.61
CA GLU A 227 -0.64 31.39 14.85
C GLU A 227 -0.89 30.10 15.64
N CYS A 228 -0.52 30.07 16.94
CA CYS A 228 -0.86 28.97 17.85
C CYS A 228 -2.38 28.69 17.85
N SER A 229 -3.20 29.74 18.00
CA SER A 229 -4.66 29.61 18.03
C SER A 229 -5.19 29.06 16.70
N LYS A 230 -4.70 29.58 15.57
CA LYS A 230 -5.11 29.10 14.24
C LYS A 230 -4.80 27.61 14.04
N MET A 231 -3.66 27.14 14.53
CA MET A 231 -3.26 25.75 14.44
C MET A 231 -4.10 24.83 15.34
N ARG A 232 -4.43 25.27 16.57
CA ARG A 232 -5.36 24.54 17.45
C ARG A 232 -6.74 24.44 16.80
N ASP A 233 -7.26 25.56 16.30
CA ASP A 233 -8.56 25.57 15.62
C ASP A 233 -8.56 24.69 14.36
N ALA A 234 -7.47 24.66 13.59
CA ALA A 234 -7.33 23.80 12.42
C ALA A 234 -7.33 22.31 12.79
N ARG A 235 -6.57 21.94 13.82
CA ARG A 235 -6.56 20.58 14.37
C ARG A 235 -7.94 20.16 14.85
N ASP A 236 -8.63 21.01 15.61
CA ASP A 236 -9.96 20.72 16.15
C ASP A 236 -11.02 20.58 15.06
N ARG A 237 -10.96 21.45 14.03
CA ARG A 237 -11.82 21.33 12.84
C ARG A 237 -11.62 19.98 12.13
N GLU A 238 -10.37 19.57 11.94
CA GLU A 238 -10.08 18.29 11.27
C GLU A 238 -10.49 17.10 12.15
N ALA A 239 -10.24 17.15 13.46
CA ALA A 239 -10.68 16.12 14.39
C ALA A 239 -12.21 15.93 14.34
N ALA A 240 -12.97 17.04 14.35
CA ALA A 240 -14.43 17.00 14.22
C ALA A 240 -14.87 16.41 12.86
N ARG A 241 -14.17 16.74 11.78
CA ARG A 241 -14.45 16.22 10.44
C ARG A 241 -14.19 14.71 10.35
N LEU A 242 -13.03 14.24 10.79
CA LEU A 242 -12.68 12.82 10.82
C LEU A 242 -13.66 12.02 11.69
N ARG A 243 -14.13 12.60 12.79
CA ARG A 243 -15.20 12.01 13.60
C ARG A 243 -16.52 11.91 12.85
N ALA A 244 -16.91 12.93 12.09
CA ALA A 244 -18.11 12.88 11.25
C ALA A 244 -18.03 11.79 10.16
N VAL A 245 -16.86 11.64 9.53
CA VAL A 245 -16.58 10.54 8.60
C VAL A 245 -16.73 9.20 9.29
N ALA A 246 -16.16 9.06 10.49
CA ALA A 246 -16.25 7.83 11.24
C ALA A 246 -17.68 7.48 11.62
N GLU A 247 -18.46 8.44 12.10
CA GLU A 247 -19.88 8.24 12.43
C GLU A 247 -20.72 7.87 11.21
N ALA A 248 -20.44 8.47 10.05
CA ALA A 248 -21.09 8.11 8.80
C ALA A 248 -20.78 6.66 8.39
N GLU A 249 -19.53 6.25 8.50
CA GLU A 249 -19.11 4.89 8.18
C GLU A 249 -19.65 3.86 9.16
N VAL A 250 -19.69 4.18 10.46
CA VAL A 250 -20.34 3.35 11.48
C VAL A 250 -21.80 3.10 11.14
N ARG A 251 -22.52 4.15 10.72
CA ARG A 251 -23.92 4.02 10.26
C ARG A 251 -24.02 3.13 9.03
N ARG A 252 -23.12 3.29 8.05
CA ARG A 252 -23.07 2.46 6.85
C ARG A 252 -22.87 0.99 7.18
N LEU A 253 -21.81 0.66 7.92
CA LEU A 253 -21.48 -0.72 8.31
C LEU A 253 -22.60 -1.36 9.15
N ARG A 254 -23.23 -0.59 10.04
CA ARG A 254 -24.34 -1.10 10.87
C ARG A 254 -25.67 -1.23 10.15
N SER A 255 -25.83 -0.55 9.01
CA SER A 255 -26.98 -0.78 8.13
C SER A 255 -26.90 -2.14 7.43
N GLU A 256 -25.68 -2.68 7.27
CA GLU A 256 -25.43 -4.00 6.68
C GLU A 256 -25.53 -5.12 7.74
N SER A 257 -25.19 -4.82 8.99
CA SER A 257 -25.35 -5.74 10.13
C SER A 257 -25.47 -4.98 11.46
N ASP A 258 -26.61 -5.10 12.12
CA ASP A 258 -26.90 -4.43 13.40
C ASP A 258 -26.61 -5.31 14.63
N THR A 259 -26.08 -6.52 14.42
CA THR A 259 -25.77 -7.50 15.45
C THR A 259 -24.28 -7.81 15.54
N CYS A 260 -23.82 -8.13 16.74
CA CYS A 260 -22.44 -8.48 17.02
C CYS A 260 -22.01 -9.74 16.24
N VAL A 261 -20.91 -9.65 15.49
CA VAL A 261 -20.34 -10.79 14.74
C VAL A 261 -19.46 -11.71 15.60
N GLY A 262 -19.32 -11.40 16.89
CA GLY A 262 -18.61 -12.25 17.84
C GLY A 262 -19.26 -13.63 17.93
N VAL A 263 -18.43 -14.67 18.04
CA VAL A 263 -18.88 -16.07 18.05
C VAL A 263 -19.99 -16.25 19.09
N SER A 264 -21.19 -16.61 18.61
CA SER A 264 -22.38 -16.89 19.43
C SER A 264 -22.96 -15.71 20.23
N CYS A 265 -22.55 -14.46 19.99
CA CYS A 265 -23.04 -13.31 20.75
C CYS A 265 -24.38 -12.78 20.22
N PHE A 266 -24.42 -12.40 18.93
CA PHE A 266 -25.60 -11.85 18.23
C PHE A 266 -26.32 -10.69 18.94
N GLN A 267 -25.70 -10.07 19.96
CA GLN A 267 -26.26 -8.93 20.68
C GLN A 267 -26.39 -7.73 19.73
N GLY A 268 -27.46 -6.96 19.87
CA GLY A 268 -27.64 -5.72 19.11
C GLY A 268 -26.53 -4.70 19.43
N LEU A 269 -25.93 -4.12 18.39
CA LEU A 269 -24.83 -3.17 18.51
C LEU A 269 -25.34 -1.78 18.91
N ARG A 270 -25.12 -1.38 20.17
CA ARG A 270 -25.48 -0.04 20.69
C ARG A 270 -24.24 0.81 20.94
N GLY A 271 -24.25 2.03 20.40
CA GLY A 271 -23.15 2.99 20.51
C GLY A 271 -21.84 2.49 19.87
N TRP A 272 -20.90 3.38 19.60
CA TRP A 272 -19.59 3.02 19.09
C TRP A 272 -18.52 3.82 19.85
N SER A 273 -17.37 3.19 20.06
CA SER A 273 -16.17 3.81 20.63
C SER A 273 -15.00 3.54 19.69
N GLY A 274 -14.11 4.51 19.54
CA GLY A 274 -12.95 4.41 18.65
C GLY A 274 -11.97 3.28 18.93
N THR A 275 -12.04 2.74 20.14
CA THR A 275 -11.19 1.67 20.67
C THR A 275 -11.64 0.25 20.31
N ARG A 276 -12.76 0.09 19.56
CA ARG A 276 -13.27 -1.24 19.21
C ARG A 276 -13.76 -1.33 17.77
N PRO A 277 -13.65 -2.51 17.13
CA PRO A 277 -14.24 -2.75 15.82
C PRO A 277 -15.74 -2.45 15.81
N VAL A 278 -16.23 -1.85 14.72
CA VAL A 278 -17.63 -1.38 14.62
C VAL A 278 -18.66 -2.51 14.76
N ASN A 279 -18.28 -3.72 14.34
CA ASN A 279 -19.09 -4.93 14.28
C ASN A 279 -19.03 -5.81 15.55
N LEU A 280 -18.30 -5.40 16.58
CA LEU A 280 -18.19 -6.13 17.84
C LEU A 280 -18.83 -5.35 18.99
N CYS A 281 -19.55 -6.06 19.87
CA CYS A 281 -20.01 -5.52 21.15
C CYS A 281 -18.82 -5.41 22.13
N PRO A 282 -18.93 -4.63 23.22
CA PRO A 282 -17.83 -4.48 24.18
C PRO A 282 -17.36 -5.80 24.82
N GLU A 283 -18.23 -6.82 24.90
CA GLU A 283 -17.87 -8.14 25.46
C GLU A 283 -17.09 -9.01 24.47
N CYS A 284 -17.34 -8.86 23.16
CA CYS A 284 -16.69 -9.62 22.10
C CYS A 284 -15.50 -8.90 21.47
N ALA A 285 -15.40 -7.59 21.67
CA ALA A 285 -14.22 -6.83 21.29
C ALA A 285 -13.01 -7.41 22.05
N PRO A 286 -11.86 -7.57 21.38
CA PRO A 286 -10.61 -7.86 22.08
C PRO A 286 -10.46 -6.83 23.21
N PRO A 287 -10.00 -7.22 24.42
CA PRO A 287 -9.80 -6.27 25.51
C PRO A 287 -9.03 -5.07 24.97
N GLY A 288 -9.57 -3.87 25.25
CA GLY A 288 -9.06 -2.60 24.73
C GLY A 288 -7.54 -2.62 24.85
N LYS A 289 -6.88 -2.69 23.70
CA LYS A 289 -5.43 -2.89 23.68
C LYS A 289 -4.82 -1.65 24.29
N GLN A 290 -3.96 -1.85 25.29
CA GLN A 290 -3.19 -0.78 25.91
C GLN A 290 -2.57 0.10 24.82
N PRO A 291 -2.42 1.42 25.05
CA PRO A 291 -1.70 2.28 24.12
C PRO A 291 -0.42 1.58 23.68
N HIS A 292 -0.25 1.47 22.37
CA HIS A 292 0.83 0.70 21.79
C HIS A 292 2.15 1.17 22.42
N PRO A 293 3.10 0.30 22.79
CA PRO A 293 4.42 0.73 23.27
C PRO A 293 5.23 1.53 22.23
N LEU A 294 4.68 1.79 21.04
CA LEU A 294 5.22 2.74 20.06
C LEU A 294 4.83 4.18 20.39
N THR A 295 3.73 4.44 21.11
CA THR A 295 3.46 5.77 21.66
C THR A 295 4.54 6.14 22.69
N GLU A 296 4.94 5.20 23.57
CA GLU A 296 6.09 5.38 24.48
C GLU A 296 7.45 5.38 23.77
N ARG A 297 7.66 4.51 22.76
CA ARG A 297 8.94 4.50 22.01
C ARG A 297 9.11 5.73 21.13
N LEU A 298 8.05 6.30 20.57
CA LEU A 298 8.10 7.52 19.77
C LEU A 298 8.28 8.75 20.66
N LEU A 299 7.64 8.82 21.83
CA LEU A 299 7.98 9.84 22.84
C LEU A 299 9.47 9.80 23.21
N ASN A 300 10.06 8.60 23.30
CA ASN A 300 11.51 8.44 23.54
C ASN A 300 12.39 8.68 22.30
N MET A 301 11.91 8.42 21.09
CA MET A 301 12.67 8.65 19.84
C MET A 301 12.73 10.13 19.45
N TRP A 302 11.74 10.91 19.87
CA TRP A 302 11.64 12.36 19.66
C TRP A 302 12.08 13.17 20.89
N GLY A 303 12.58 12.52 21.95
CA GLY A 303 13.16 13.19 23.11
C GLY A 303 12.16 13.87 24.07
N LEU A 304 10.87 13.51 23.99
CA LEU A 304 9.78 14.08 24.81
C LEU A 304 9.40 13.18 26.01
N GLY A 305 10.15 12.11 26.26
CA GLY A 305 10.00 11.29 27.46
C GLY A 305 10.84 11.81 28.63
N GLN A 306 10.23 12.56 29.54
CA GLN A 306 10.64 12.66 30.95
C GLN A 306 9.46 12.32 31.86
#